data_AF-A0A2E5Z000-F1
#
_entry.id   AF-A0A2E5Z000-F1
#
_cell.length_a   1.000
_cell.length_b   1.000
_cell.length_c   1.000
_cell.angle_alpha   90.00
_cell.angle_beta   90.00
_cell.angle_gamma   90.00
#
_symmetry.space_group_name_H-M   'P 1'
#
loop_
_entity.id
_entity.type
_entity.pdbx_description
1 polymer ?
#
loop_
_entity_poly.entity_id
_entity_poly.type
_entity_poly.pdbx_seq_one_letter_code
_entity_poly.pdbx_strand_id
1 'polypeptide(L)'
;MRRNKNFVFFLLFLAGFFANGQTKIIKVIDSLTKEPIPYATVLFSNNTGIITDDNGRFELLEEQSRNNDSIYVSFIGFKTLSRELSSLKDSLLILSPNPIKLNEIVLTNREYSAEEIVEKIRENISQNYEIKILDNLLFFGQKESNELNRIKISKYKSSIKELNRSFL
;
A
#
# COMPACT_ATOMS: atom_id res chain seq x y z
N MET A 1 -19.17 -39.88 -50.24
CA MET A 1 -18.50 -38.67 -49.73
C MET A 1 -17.06 -39.01 -49.37
N ARG A 2 -16.09 -38.74 -50.25
CA ARG A 2 -14.67 -39.05 -50.02
C ARG A 2 -14.14 -38.04 -48.99
N ARG A 3 -13.77 -38.52 -47.80
CA ARG A 3 -13.30 -37.67 -46.69
C ARG A 3 -11.86 -37.25 -47.00
N ASN A 4 -11.68 -36.05 -47.54
CA ASN A 4 -10.37 -35.51 -47.94
C ASN A 4 -9.53 -35.15 -46.70
N LYS A 5 -8.82 -36.15 -46.15
CA LYS A 5 -7.97 -36.01 -44.95
C LYS A 5 -6.92 -34.90 -45.10
N ASN A 6 -6.43 -34.66 -46.31
CA ASN A 6 -5.43 -33.63 -46.61
C ASN A 6 -5.99 -32.20 -46.47
N PHE A 7 -7.29 -32.01 -46.74
CA PHE A 7 -7.95 -30.71 -46.55
C PHE A 7 -8.10 -30.38 -45.05
N VAL A 8 -8.41 -31.39 -44.24
CA VAL A 8 -8.46 -31.23 -42.77
C VAL A 8 -7.09 -30.89 -42.21
N PHE A 9 -6.02 -31.53 -42.70
CA PHE A 9 -4.64 -31.23 -42.28
C PHE A 9 -4.21 -29.81 -42.67
N PHE A 10 -4.57 -29.35 -43.87
CA PHE A 10 -4.31 -27.98 -44.32
C PHE A 10 -5.07 -26.94 -43.48
N LEU A 11 -6.32 -27.22 -43.12
CA LEU A 11 -7.12 -26.34 -42.27
C LEU A 11 -6.57 -26.26 -40.84
N LEU A 12 -6.01 -27.37 -40.32
CA LEU A 12 -5.35 -27.41 -39.02
C LEU A 12 -4.04 -26.60 -39.01
N PHE A 13 -3.29 -26.60 -40.12
CA PHE A 13 -2.06 -25.83 -40.28
C PHE A 13 -2.33 -24.32 -40.35
N LEU A 14 -3.42 -23.91 -41.03
CA LEU A 14 -3.79 -22.51 -41.16
C LEU A 14 -4.30 -21.89 -39.85
N ALA A 15 -4.87 -22.70 -38.95
CA ALA A 15 -5.33 -22.26 -37.64
C ALA A 15 -4.18 -21.84 -36.69
N GLY A 16 -2.96 -22.34 -36.91
CA GLY A 16 -1.79 -22.04 -36.07
C GLY A 16 -1.27 -20.59 -36.19
N PHE A 17 -1.60 -19.88 -37.26
CA PHE A 17 -1.11 -18.51 -37.50
C PHE A 17 -1.87 -17.42 -36.72
N PHE A 18 -3.01 -17.75 -36.11
CA PHE A 18 -3.83 -16.79 -35.37
C PHE A 18 -3.56 -16.75 -33.86
N ALA A 19 -2.61 -17.54 -33.36
CA ALA A 19 -2.25 -17.53 -31.94
C ALA A 19 -1.32 -16.34 -31.64
N ASN A 20 -1.87 -15.28 -31.05
CA ASN A 20 -1.10 -14.18 -30.44
C ASN A 20 -1.42 -14.12 -28.95
N GLY A 21 -0.38 -14.14 -28.11
CA GLY A 21 -0.48 -14.19 -26.65
C GLY A 21 0.87 -14.09 -25.96
N GLN A 22 1.74 -13.20 -26.45
CA GLN A 22 3.08 -13.03 -25.88
C GLN A 22 3.01 -12.13 -24.65
N THR A 23 3.39 -12.67 -23.50
CA THR A 23 3.58 -11.92 -22.27
C THR A 23 5.05 -11.93 -21.88
N LYS A 24 5.55 -10.80 -21.38
CA LYS A 24 6.96 -10.66 -21.03
C LYS A 24 7.14 -10.79 -19.52
N ILE A 25 7.87 -11.81 -19.08
CA ILE A 25 8.20 -11.98 -17.67
C ILE A 25 9.44 -11.13 -17.36
N ILE A 26 9.33 -10.24 -16.38
CA ILE A 26 10.43 -9.37 -15.92
C ILE A 26 10.75 -9.73 -14.48
N LYS A 27 12.04 -9.78 -14.15
CA LYS A 27 12.53 -10.05 -12.80
C LYS A 27 13.12 -8.79 -12.16
N VAL A 28 12.81 -8.58 -10.89
CA VAL A 28 13.33 -7.50 -10.05
C VAL A 28 14.37 -8.08 -9.08
N ILE A 29 15.57 -7.51 -9.06
CA ILE A 29 16.68 -7.97 -8.22
C ILE A 29 17.37 -6.82 -7.48
N ASP A 30 18.07 -7.15 -6.40
CA ASP A 30 18.98 -6.27 -5.69
C ASP A 30 20.29 -6.06 -6.49
N SER A 31 20.79 -4.82 -6.55
CA SER A 31 22.06 -4.48 -7.16
C SER A 31 23.28 -5.06 -6.44
N LEU A 32 23.23 -5.21 -5.11
CA LEU A 32 24.31 -5.71 -4.25
C LEU A 32 24.30 -7.23 -4.13
N THR A 33 23.21 -7.81 -3.62
CA THR A 33 23.14 -9.26 -3.34
C THR A 33 22.79 -10.09 -4.57
N LYS A 34 22.24 -9.46 -5.62
CA LYS A 34 21.66 -10.14 -6.80
C LYS A 34 20.49 -11.06 -6.48
N GLU A 35 19.95 -10.98 -5.27
CA GLU A 35 18.79 -11.75 -4.85
C GLU A 35 17.51 -11.14 -5.45
N PRO A 36 16.48 -11.98 -5.71
CA PRO A 36 15.18 -11.48 -6.13
C PRO A 36 14.53 -10.63 -5.04
N ILE A 37 13.80 -9.59 -5.45
CA ILE A 37 13.01 -8.76 -4.53
C ILE A 37 11.53 -9.16 -4.66
N PRO A 38 11.01 -9.97 -3.73
CA PRO A 38 9.61 -10.35 -3.73
C PRO A 38 8.72 -9.19 -3.28
N TYR A 39 7.47 -9.19 -3.76
CA TYR A 39 6.44 -8.22 -3.39
C TYR A 39 6.81 -6.75 -3.63
N ALA A 40 7.70 -6.48 -4.59
CA ALA A 40 8.00 -5.12 -5.05
C ALA A 40 6.80 -4.55 -5.81
N THR A 41 6.52 -3.27 -5.58
CA THR A 41 5.48 -2.54 -6.29
C THR A 41 6.02 -2.05 -7.62
N VAL A 42 5.32 -2.38 -8.69
CA VAL A 42 5.59 -1.92 -10.05
C VAL A 42 4.43 -1.05 -10.48
N LEU A 43 4.67 0.25 -10.61
CA LEU A 43 3.71 1.25 -11.05
C LEU A 43 3.97 1.65 -12.51
N PHE A 44 2.90 1.87 -13.26
CA PHE A 44 2.97 2.42 -14.61
C PHE A 44 2.51 3.88 -14.63
N SER A 45 2.82 4.61 -15.70
CA SER A 45 2.46 6.03 -15.87
C SER A 45 0.95 6.31 -15.79
N ASN A 46 0.09 5.34 -16.11
CA ASN A 46 -1.37 5.45 -15.99
C ASN A 46 -1.89 5.16 -14.57
N ASN A 47 -1.04 5.15 -13.55
CA ASN A 47 -1.34 4.79 -12.17
C ASN A 47 -1.84 3.35 -11.94
N THR A 48 -1.73 2.45 -12.93
CA THR A 48 -1.94 1.02 -12.69
C THR A 48 -0.71 0.43 -12.00
N GLY A 49 -0.93 -0.53 -11.10
CA GLY A 49 0.13 -1.16 -10.33
C GLY A 49 0.01 -2.68 -10.31
N ILE A 50 1.15 -3.35 -10.35
CA ILE A 50 1.29 -4.80 -10.16
C ILE A 50 2.36 -5.06 -9.08
N ILE A 51 2.34 -6.27 -8.54
CA ILE A 51 3.24 -6.68 -7.45
C ILE A 51 4.05 -7.90 -7.93
N THR A 52 5.33 -7.98 -7.57
CA THR A 52 6.15 -9.15 -7.90
C THR A 52 5.81 -10.37 -7.05
N ASP A 53 6.00 -11.55 -7.62
CA ASP A 53 5.86 -12.84 -6.93
C ASP A 53 7.01 -13.12 -5.94
N ASP A 54 6.97 -14.28 -5.29
CA ASP A 54 7.99 -14.74 -4.33
C ASP A 54 9.40 -14.87 -4.94
N ASN A 55 9.50 -14.97 -6.28
CA ASN A 55 10.75 -15.03 -7.02
C ASN A 55 11.16 -13.66 -7.60
N GLY A 56 10.46 -12.59 -7.20
CA GLY A 56 10.67 -11.23 -7.67
C GLY A 56 10.28 -11.02 -9.14
N ARG A 57 9.38 -11.83 -9.69
CA ARG A 57 8.93 -11.75 -11.09
C ARG A 57 7.55 -11.12 -11.22
N PHE A 58 7.33 -10.42 -12.31
CA PHE A 58 6.00 -9.97 -12.73
C PHE A 58 5.82 -10.16 -14.24
N GLU A 59 4.56 -10.21 -14.66
CA GLU A 59 4.18 -10.33 -16.05
C GLU A 59 3.82 -8.95 -16.61
N LEU A 60 4.53 -8.52 -17.65
CA LEU A 60 4.19 -7.32 -18.41
C LEU A 60 3.22 -7.70 -19.52
N LEU A 61 2.01 -7.19 -19.41
CA LEU A 61 0.94 -7.40 -20.38
C LEU A 61 1.08 -6.42 -21.56
N GLU A 62 0.62 -6.82 -22.74
CA GLU A 62 0.70 -5.98 -23.94
C GLU A 62 -0.04 -4.64 -23.78
N GLU A 63 -1.18 -4.64 -23.10
CA GLU A 63 -1.94 -3.43 -22.79
C GLU A 63 -1.12 -2.44 -21.93
N GLN A 64 -0.39 -2.95 -20.95
CA GLN A 64 0.50 -2.14 -20.12
C GLN A 64 1.66 -1.59 -20.93
N SER A 65 2.17 -2.36 -21.90
CA SER A 65 3.25 -1.93 -22.79
C SER A 65 2.83 -0.87 -23.82
N ARG A 66 1.57 -0.89 -24.29
CA ARG A 66 1.08 0.05 -25.31
C ARG A 66 0.60 1.38 -24.71
N ASN A 67 0.02 1.33 -23.52
CA ASN A 67 -0.66 2.48 -22.91
C ASN A 67 0.21 3.27 -21.92
N ASN A 68 1.48 2.88 -21.74
CA ASN A 68 2.37 3.51 -20.77
C ASN A 68 3.74 3.79 -21.35
N ASP A 69 4.27 4.96 -21.00
CA ASP A 69 5.60 5.39 -21.42
C ASP A 69 6.66 5.01 -20.39
N SER A 70 6.29 4.98 -19.11
CA SER A 70 7.22 4.81 -17.99
C SER A 70 6.76 3.77 -16.98
N ILE A 71 7.74 3.13 -16.35
CA ILE A 71 7.59 2.16 -15.27
C ILE A 71 8.41 2.63 -14.05
N TYR A 72 7.81 2.44 -12.88
CA TYR A 72 8.37 2.78 -11.59
C TYR A 72 8.38 1.53 -10.72
N VAL A 73 9.53 1.17 -10.16
CA VAL A 73 9.61 0.01 -9.25
C VAL A 73 10.11 0.47 -7.90
N SER A 74 9.35 0.15 -6.85
CA SER A 74 9.64 0.55 -5.48
C SER A 74 9.49 -0.62 -4.50
N PHE A 75 10.34 -0.62 -3.49
CA PHE A 75 10.28 -1.53 -2.35
C PHE A 75 10.92 -0.84 -1.14
N ILE A 76 10.46 -1.17 0.06
CA ILE A 76 10.96 -0.56 1.30
C ILE A 76 12.46 -0.86 1.44
N GLY A 77 13.25 0.18 1.75
CA GLY A 77 14.69 0.07 1.88
C GLY A 77 15.46 0.11 0.56
N PHE A 78 14.80 0.35 -0.58
CA PHE A 78 15.42 0.52 -1.89
C PHE A 78 15.09 1.88 -2.50
N LYS A 79 15.97 2.36 -3.38
CA LYS A 79 15.70 3.54 -4.20
C LYS A 79 14.69 3.19 -5.28
N THR A 80 13.64 3.98 -5.42
CA THR A 80 12.67 3.85 -6.51
C THR A 80 13.39 3.96 -7.86
N LEU A 81 13.23 2.92 -8.68
CA LEU A 81 13.72 2.89 -10.05
C LEU A 81 12.66 3.52 -10.96
N SER A 82 13.08 4.41 -11.86
CA SER A 82 12.24 4.93 -12.95
C SER A 82 12.91 4.63 -14.28
N ARG A 83 12.17 4.04 -15.23
CA ARG A 83 12.64 3.68 -16.56
C ARG A 83 11.55 3.91 -17.60
N GLU A 84 11.96 4.23 -18.82
CA GLU A 84 11.08 4.24 -19.98
C GLU A 84 10.79 2.82 -20.43
N LEU A 85 9.53 2.50 -20.72
CA LEU A 85 9.09 1.16 -21.07
C LEU A 85 9.61 0.72 -22.45
N SER A 86 9.83 1.66 -23.36
CA SER A 86 10.47 1.44 -24.67
C SER A 86 11.93 0.96 -24.55
N SER A 87 12.63 1.37 -23.49
CA SER A 87 14.02 1.02 -23.22
C SER A 87 14.18 -0.37 -22.58
N LEU A 88 13.07 -0.98 -22.15
CA LEU A 88 13.01 -2.23 -21.42
C LEU A 88 13.16 -3.43 -22.36
N LYS A 89 14.34 -3.54 -22.98
CA LYS A 89 14.73 -4.68 -23.81
C LYS A 89 15.00 -5.92 -22.96
N ASP A 90 15.63 -5.72 -21.82
CA ASP A 90 15.98 -6.79 -20.89
C ASP A 90 14.78 -7.23 -20.05
N SER A 91 14.86 -8.47 -19.56
CA SER A 91 13.85 -9.05 -18.65
C SER A 91 14.26 -8.86 -17.18
N LEU A 92 15.07 -7.82 -16.90
CA LEU A 92 15.69 -7.60 -15.59
C LEU A 92 15.63 -6.13 -15.20
N LEU A 93 15.14 -5.88 -13.99
CA LEU A 93 15.14 -4.59 -13.33
C LEU A 93 15.97 -4.69 -12.05
N ILE A 94 16.86 -3.73 -11.85
CA ILE A 94 17.83 -3.75 -10.75
C ILE A 94 17.56 -2.56 -9.84
N LEU A 95 17.22 -2.83 -8.58
CA LEU A 95 17.02 -1.81 -7.55
C LEU A 95 18.29 -1.66 -6.74
N SER A 96 18.60 -0.43 -6.33
CA SER A 96 19.72 -0.16 -5.45
C SER A 96 19.24 0.02 -4.01
N PRO A 97 19.83 -0.67 -3.03
CA PRO A 97 19.53 -0.46 -1.63
C PRO A 97 19.69 1.01 -1.23
N ASN A 98 18.74 1.53 -0.47
CA ASN A 98 18.74 2.86 0.10
C ASN A 98 18.22 2.77 1.55
N PRO A 99 19.01 2.19 2.46
CA PRO A 99 18.62 2.06 3.85
C PRO A 99 18.42 3.46 4.44
N ILE A 100 17.22 3.73 4.93
CA ILE A 100 16.91 4.98 5.63
C ILE A 100 17.65 4.94 6.96
N LYS A 101 18.71 5.74 7.09
CA LYS A 101 19.42 5.91 8.36
C LYS A 101 18.61 6.84 9.24
N LEU A 102 18.03 6.31 10.31
CA LEU A 102 17.36 7.10 11.33
C LEU A 102 18.41 7.90 12.13
N ASN A 103 18.03 9.10 12.55
CA ASN A 103 18.85 9.88 13.46
C ASN A 103 18.88 9.22 14.85
N GLU A 104 20.02 9.31 15.52
CA GLU A 104 20.15 8.85 16.89
C GLU A 104 19.22 9.64 17.82
N ILE A 105 18.51 8.91 18.69
CA ILE A 105 17.63 9.51 19.70
C ILE A 105 18.39 9.54 21.02
N VAL A 106 18.70 10.73 21.51
CA VAL A 106 19.33 10.91 22.82
C VAL A 106 18.25 10.92 23.89
N LEU A 107 18.21 9.88 24.73
CA LEU A 107 17.33 9.84 25.90
C LEU A 107 17.97 10.62 27.04
N THR A 108 17.24 11.59 27.58
CA THR A 108 17.67 12.37 28.75
C THR A 108 16.67 12.15 29.88
N ASN A 109 17.15 12.03 31.12
CA ASN A 109 16.29 11.95 32.31
C ASN A 109 15.77 13.34 32.75
N ARG A 110 15.44 14.20 31.78
CA ARG A 110 14.89 15.52 32.08
C ARG A 110 13.40 15.35 32.34
N GLU A 111 12.97 15.72 33.54
CA GLU A 111 11.56 15.88 33.84
C GLU A 111 11.08 17.21 33.24
N TYR A 112 10.07 17.14 32.37
CA TYR A 112 9.40 18.31 31.82
C TYR A 112 8.11 18.58 32.59
N SER A 113 7.83 19.84 32.89
CA SER A 113 6.51 20.22 33.39
C SER A 113 5.46 20.11 32.29
N ALA A 114 4.18 20.02 32.66
CA ALA A 114 3.09 19.99 31.69
C ALA A 114 3.09 21.24 30.79
N GLU A 115 3.40 22.40 31.37
CA GLU A 115 3.48 23.69 30.66
C GLU A 115 4.64 23.69 29.66
N GLU A 116 5.82 23.19 30.05
CA GLU A 116 6.98 23.09 29.14
C GLU A 116 6.70 22.16 27.95
N ILE A 117 5.99 21.06 28.17
CA ILE A 117 5.60 20.14 27.09
C ILE A 117 4.67 20.84 26.12
N VAL A 118 3.65 21.53 26.62
CA VAL A 118 2.69 22.27 25.78
C VAL A 118 3.41 23.35 24.97
N GLU A 119 4.37 24.05 25.56
CA GLU A 119 5.12 25.09 24.85
C GLU A 119 5.99 24.50 23.73
N LYS A 120 6.73 23.42 24.00
CA LYS A 120 7.51 22.71 22.97
C LYS A 120 6.64 22.17 21.83
N ILE A 121 5.42 21.73 22.13
CA ILE A 121 4.46 21.31 21.11
C ILE A 121 4.10 22.51 20.23
N ARG A 122 3.74 23.67 20.82
CA ARG A 122 3.41 24.88 20.06
C ARG A 122 4.56 25.34 19.16
N GLU A 123 5.79 25.28 19.65
CA GLU A 123 6.98 25.67 18.88
C GLU A 123 7.21 24.77 17.66
N ASN A 124 6.94 23.46 17.78
CA ASN A 124 7.30 22.48 16.75
C ASN A 124 6.11 21.98 15.92
N ILE A 125 4.87 22.38 16.24
CA ILE A 125 3.66 21.85 15.59
C ILE A 125 3.69 22.07 14.07
N SER A 126 4.14 23.24 13.62
CA SER A 126 4.21 23.59 12.19
C SER A 126 5.30 22.84 11.43
N GLN A 127 6.31 22.33 12.11
CA GLN A 127 7.41 21.55 11.51
C GLN A 127 7.12 20.05 11.53
N ASN A 128 6.45 19.56 12.58
CA ASN A 128 6.15 18.15 12.77
C ASN A 128 4.88 17.70 12.03
N TYR A 129 3.97 18.64 11.74
CA TYR A 129 2.70 18.34 11.09
C TYR A 129 2.50 19.23 9.87
N GLU A 130 2.09 18.61 8.77
CA GLU A 130 1.63 19.34 7.60
C GLU A 130 0.22 19.87 7.91
N ILE A 131 0.13 21.07 8.49
CA ILE A 131 -1.15 21.75 8.77
C ILE A 131 -1.68 22.32 7.46
N LYS A 132 -2.04 21.43 6.53
CA LYS A 132 -2.80 21.81 5.35
C LYS A 132 -4.20 22.15 5.83
N ILE A 133 -4.60 23.41 5.67
CA ILE A 133 -5.99 23.82 5.92
C ILE A 133 -6.85 22.97 4.98
N LEU A 134 -7.58 21.99 5.53
CA LEU A 134 -8.64 21.35 4.78
C LEU A 134 -9.77 22.37 4.68
N ASP A 135 -9.84 23.09 3.56
CA ASP A 135 -10.93 24.03 3.27
C ASP A 135 -12.33 23.36 3.31
N ASN A 136 -12.38 22.02 3.36
CA ASN A 136 -13.61 21.22 3.25
C ASN A 136 -13.99 20.45 4.53
N LEU A 137 -13.27 20.59 5.64
CA LEU A 137 -13.58 19.83 6.86
C LEU A 137 -14.47 20.64 7.82
N LEU A 138 -15.73 20.83 7.44
CA LEU A 138 -16.76 21.39 8.32
C LEU A 138 -17.21 20.34 9.33
N PHE A 139 -16.53 20.28 10.47
CA PHE A 139 -17.01 19.49 11.61
C PHE A 139 -18.18 20.19 12.30
N PHE A 140 -19.40 19.72 12.04
CA PHE A 140 -20.57 20.09 12.84
C PHE A 140 -20.64 19.24 14.10
N GLY A 141 -20.01 19.70 15.18
CA GLY A 141 -20.21 19.14 16.51
C GLY A 141 -21.43 19.77 17.17
N GLN A 142 -22.53 19.03 17.35
CA GLN A 142 -23.59 19.43 18.25
C GLN A 142 -23.25 18.98 19.67
N LYS A 143 -23.05 19.94 20.58
CA LYS A 143 -22.90 19.67 22.00
C LYS A 143 -24.24 19.89 22.68
N GLU A 144 -24.95 18.80 22.92
CA GLU A 144 -26.16 18.83 23.73
C GLU A 144 -25.75 18.73 25.20
N SER A 145 -25.86 19.85 25.93
CA SER A 145 -25.65 19.87 27.37
C SER A 145 -26.98 19.63 28.06
N ASN A 146 -27.29 18.37 28.36
CA ASN A 146 -28.43 18.03 29.20
C ASN A 146 -28.06 18.29 30.66
N GLU A 147 -28.61 19.34 31.27
CA GLU A 147 -28.66 19.44 32.73
C GLU A 147 -29.56 18.32 33.24
N LEU A 148 -28.96 17.27 33.81
CA LEU A 148 -29.69 16.21 34.47
C LEU A 148 -30.38 16.79 35.72
N ASN A 149 -31.61 17.26 35.57
CA ASN A 149 -32.47 17.63 36.70
C ASN A 149 -32.83 16.38 37.49
N ARG A 150 -31.96 16.04 38.46
CA ARG A 150 -32.06 14.93 39.42
C ARG A 150 -32.47 13.60 38.81
N ILE A 151 -31.48 12.72 38.65
CA ILE A 151 -31.75 11.29 38.55
C ILE A 151 -32.43 10.85 39.86
N LYS A 152 -33.75 10.66 39.84
CA LYS A 152 -34.43 9.88 40.89
C LYS A 152 -34.03 8.43 40.66
N ILE A 153 -32.92 8.03 41.30
CA ILE A 153 -32.55 6.63 41.42
C ILE A 153 -33.58 6.00 42.37
N SER A 154 -34.66 5.46 41.82
CA SER A 154 -35.39 4.43 42.54
C SER A 154 -34.43 3.26 42.72
N LYS A 155 -34.28 2.78 43.95
CA LYS A 155 -33.39 1.68 44.31
C LYS A 155 -33.84 0.43 43.57
N TYR A 156 -33.30 0.19 42.37
CA TYR A 156 -33.66 -0.97 41.57
C TYR A 156 -33.10 -2.21 42.25
N LYS A 157 -34.01 -3.09 42.66
CA LYS A 157 -33.71 -4.50 42.88
C LYS A 157 -33.09 -5.01 41.57
N SER A 158 -31.89 -5.58 41.66
CA SER A 158 -31.17 -6.15 40.52
C SER A 158 -32.03 -7.20 39.82
N SER A 159 -31.92 -7.32 38.50
CA SER A 159 -32.49 -8.44 37.74
C SER A 159 -31.81 -9.77 38.07
N ILE A 160 -30.60 -9.72 38.64
CA ILE A 160 -29.85 -10.89 39.13
C ILE A 160 -30.27 -11.16 40.58
N LYS A 161 -30.83 -12.34 40.83
CA LYS A 161 -31.51 -12.68 42.09
C LYS A 161 -30.52 -12.77 43.25
N GLU A 162 -29.29 -13.19 42.97
CA GLU A 162 -28.18 -13.37 43.91
C GLU A 162 -27.69 -12.03 44.48
N LEU A 163 -27.68 -10.97 43.66
CA LEU A 163 -27.19 -9.63 44.04
C LEU A 163 -28.18 -8.84 44.91
N ASN A 164 -29.40 -9.34 45.09
CA ASN A 164 -30.41 -8.73 45.96
C ASN A 164 -30.42 -9.30 47.37
N ARG A 165 -29.57 -10.29 47.67
CA ARG A 165 -29.46 -10.82 49.03
C ARG A 165 -28.61 -9.84 49.84
N SER A 166 -29.11 -9.47 51.02
CA SER A 166 -28.31 -8.72 52.00
C SER A 166 -27.14 -9.61 52.39
N PHE A 167 -25.92 -9.14 52.16
CA PHE A 167 -24.73 -9.76 52.74
C PHE A 167 -24.84 -9.57 54.26
N LEU A 168 -25.00 -10.67 55.00
CA LEU A 168 -24.88 -10.69 56.46
C LEU A 168 -23.42 -10.44 56.86
#